data_AF-K2R6K7-F1
#
_entry.id   AF-K2R6K7-F1
#
_cell.length_a   1.000
_cell.length_b   1.000
_cell.length_c   1.000
_cell.angle_alpha   90.00
_cell.angle_beta   90.00
_cell.angle_gamma   90.00
#
_symmetry.space_group_name_H-M   'P 1'
#
loop_
_entity.id
_entity.type
_entity.pdbx_description
1 polymer ?
#
loop_
_entity_poly.entity_id
_entity_poly.type
_entity_poly.pdbx_seq_one_letter_code
_entity_poly.pdbx_strand_id
1 'polypeptide(L)'
;MKFSSVVSLLAVPLLAIADSVPWERLDKDNAVLVILDLQVGLYQIARDWDPTLYRDNLLAHAAIGQLFPSLPVVMTTSAQTGPNGPLPKEVLDMYPDAPLIQRQGEVDAWDNEEFRNAIKATNKTQVIIGGITTDVCTFLEKEPAPSPSPPPFQSSK
;
A
#
# COMPACT_ATOMS: atom_id res chain seq x y z
N MET A 1 -46.53 -35.44 -47.14
CA MET A 1 -46.97 -34.45 -46.12
C MET A 1 -46.73 -35.09 -44.76
N LYS A 2 -45.96 -34.59 -43.80
CA LYS A 2 -45.22 -33.35 -43.57
C LYS A 2 -44.01 -33.72 -42.68
N PHE A 3 -42.86 -33.10 -42.93
CA PHE A 3 -41.72 -33.06 -42.01
C PHE A 3 -42.07 -32.16 -40.81
N SER A 4 -41.67 -32.56 -39.60
CA SER A 4 -41.53 -31.69 -38.42
C SER A 4 -40.30 -32.21 -37.68
N SER A 5 -39.10 -31.64 -37.79
CA SER A 5 -38.66 -30.36 -37.23
C SER A 5 -39.23 -30.15 -35.83
N VAL A 6 -38.41 -30.35 -34.80
CA VAL A 6 -38.01 -29.37 -33.77
C VAL A 6 -37.16 -30.14 -32.73
N VAL A 7 -35.83 -30.08 -32.84
CA VAL A 7 -34.94 -30.24 -31.66
C VAL A 7 -34.38 -28.85 -31.43
N SER A 8 -34.96 -28.15 -30.46
CA SER A 8 -34.55 -26.82 -30.07
C SER A 8 -33.14 -26.86 -29.51
N LEU A 9 -32.22 -26.14 -30.16
CA LEU A 9 -30.97 -25.69 -29.55
C LEU A 9 -31.32 -24.86 -28.31
N LEU A 10 -31.15 -25.44 -27.12
CA LEU A 10 -30.91 -24.64 -25.92
C LEU A 10 -29.40 -24.37 -25.85
N ALA A 11 -28.95 -23.39 -26.63
CA ALA A 11 -27.69 -22.73 -26.38
C ALA A 11 -27.85 -21.94 -25.06
N VAL A 12 -27.43 -22.55 -23.95
CA VAL A 12 -27.21 -21.81 -22.70
C VAL A 12 -26.07 -20.85 -23.00
N PRO A 13 -26.27 -19.52 -22.93
CA PRO A 13 -25.14 -18.63 -22.99
C PRO A 13 -24.35 -18.88 -21.72
N LEU A 14 -23.13 -19.40 -21.87
CA LEU A 14 -22.11 -19.34 -20.85
C LEU A 14 -21.88 -17.83 -20.60
N LEU A 15 -22.62 -17.27 -19.65
CA LEU A 15 -22.35 -15.95 -19.11
C LEU A 15 -20.91 -16.01 -18.62
N ALA A 16 -20.03 -15.35 -19.36
CA ALA A 16 -18.69 -15.07 -18.91
C ALA A 16 -18.82 -14.34 -17.57
N ILE A 17 -18.61 -15.06 -16.47
CA ILE A 17 -18.34 -14.46 -15.18
C ILE A 17 -16.93 -13.89 -15.33
N ALA A 18 -16.84 -12.68 -15.88
CA ALA A 18 -15.68 -11.86 -15.66
C ALA A 18 -15.65 -11.58 -14.15
N ASP A 19 -14.52 -11.87 -13.49
CA ASP A 19 -14.30 -11.43 -12.11
C ASP A 19 -14.43 -9.91 -12.11
N SER A 20 -15.57 -9.40 -11.61
CA SER A 20 -15.75 -7.97 -11.43
C SER A 20 -14.83 -7.56 -10.31
N VAL A 21 -13.73 -6.87 -10.62
CA VAL A 21 -12.92 -6.23 -9.59
C VAL A 21 -13.79 -5.14 -8.95
N PRO A 22 -14.15 -5.25 -7.65
CA PRO A 22 -14.99 -4.26 -7.00
C PRO A 22 -14.28 -2.89 -7.02
N TRP A 23 -15.06 -1.82 -7.16
CA TRP A 23 -14.52 -0.46 -7.03
C TRP A 23 -14.25 -0.16 -5.55
N GLU A 24 -13.08 -0.53 -5.08
CA GLU A 24 -12.64 -0.30 -3.69
C GLU A 24 -12.16 1.14 -3.52
N ARG A 25 -12.92 1.94 -2.78
CA ARG A 25 -12.54 3.30 -2.40
C ARG A 25 -11.74 3.28 -1.11
N LEU A 26 -10.90 4.29 -0.92
CA LEU A 26 -10.29 4.55 0.37
C LEU A 26 -11.36 4.78 1.43
N ASP A 27 -11.25 4.05 2.52
CA ASP A 27 -12.01 4.21 3.74
C ASP A 27 -11.06 4.69 4.84
N LYS A 28 -11.27 5.93 5.30
CA LYS A 28 -10.45 6.57 6.34
C LYS A 28 -10.39 5.75 7.63
N ASP A 29 -11.40 4.91 7.91
CA ASP A 29 -11.47 4.11 9.11
C ASP A 29 -10.90 2.69 8.91
N ASN A 30 -10.52 2.33 7.67
CA ASN A 30 -9.92 1.04 7.30
C ASN A 30 -8.56 1.16 6.58
N ALA A 31 -7.96 2.35 6.62
CA ALA A 31 -6.64 2.61 6.04
C ALA A 31 -5.57 2.90 7.10
N VAL A 32 -4.31 2.65 6.75
CA VAL A 32 -3.11 3.13 7.46
C VAL A 32 -2.30 4.02 6.51
N LEU A 33 -1.75 5.13 7.02
CA LEU A 33 -0.82 5.98 6.29
C LEU A 33 0.62 5.55 6.60
N VAL A 34 1.38 5.27 5.54
CA VAL A 34 2.79 4.90 5.63
C VAL A 34 3.66 5.99 5.04
N ILE A 35 4.62 6.46 5.84
CA ILE A 35 5.68 7.38 5.43
C ILE A 35 6.96 6.54 5.33
N LEU A 36 7.31 6.13 4.12
CA LEU A 36 8.37 5.18 3.85
C LEU A 36 9.62 5.89 3.34
N ASP A 37 10.65 6.01 4.18
CA ASP A 37 11.97 6.50 3.78
C ASP A 37 11.96 7.87 3.07
N LEU A 38 11.00 8.74 3.40
CA LEU A 38 10.93 10.12 2.93
C LEU A 38 12.02 10.99 3.58
N GLN A 39 13.28 10.54 3.52
CA GLN A 39 14.43 11.06 4.25
C GLN A 39 15.14 12.18 3.49
N VAL A 40 15.77 13.09 4.23
CA VAL A 40 16.39 14.31 3.68
C VAL A 40 17.53 14.04 2.69
N GLY A 41 18.26 12.92 2.85
CA GLY A 41 19.32 12.50 1.96
C GLY A 41 18.79 11.82 0.70
N LEU A 42 17.82 10.91 0.85
CA LEU A 42 17.17 10.23 -0.28
C LEU A 42 16.41 11.21 -1.19
N TYR A 43 15.84 12.26 -0.60
CA TYR A 43 15.24 13.35 -1.37
C TYR A 43 16.21 14.00 -2.39
N GLN A 44 17.51 14.05 -2.10
CA GLN A 44 18.51 14.69 -3.00
C GLN A 44 18.78 13.89 -4.29
N ILE A 45 18.45 12.59 -4.27
CA ILE A 45 18.66 11.67 -5.41
C ILE A 45 17.38 11.49 -6.24
N ALA A 46 16.22 11.98 -5.78
CA ALA A 46 15.00 12.05 -6.58
C ALA A 46 15.16 13.14 -7.66
N ARG A 47 15.07 12.74 -8.94
CA ARG A 47 15.34 13.62 -10.11
C ARG A 47 14.29 13.54 -11.20
N ASP A 48 13.22 12.80 -10.96
CA ASP A 48 12.06 12.64 -11.84
C ASP A 48 10.98 13.71 -11.60
N TRP A 49 11.13 14.54 -10.56
CA TRP A 49 10.24 15.65 -10.22
C TRP A 49 11.00 16.96 -9.93
N ASP A 50 10.29 18.08 -10.04
CA ASP A 50 10.80 19.36 -9.52
C ASP A 50 10.99 19.24 -7.99
N PRO A 51 12.16 19.62 -7.44
CA PRO A 51 12.46 19.45 -6.03
C PRO A 51 11.48 20.21 -5.13
N THR A 52 11.12 21.45 -5.47
CA THR A 52 10.22 22.26 -4.63
C THR A 52 8.85 21.60 -4.52
N LEU A 53 8.28 21.24 -5.67
CA LEU A 53 7.00 20.54 -5.72
C LEU A 53 7.07 19.18 -5.04
N TYR A 54 8.19 18.47 -5.17
CA TYR A 54 8.37 17.17 -4.54
C TYR A 54 8.39 17.27 -3.01
N ARG A 55 9.08 18.28 -2.46
CA ARG A 55 9.08 18.56 -1.03
C ARG A 55 7.67 18.90 -0.53
N ASP A 56 6.94 19.73 -1.27
CA ASP A 56 5.57 20.11 -0.89
C ASP A 56 4.63 18.90 -0.91
N ASN A 57 4.76 18.01 -1.89
CA ASN A 57 3.97 16.77 -1.96
C ASN A 57 4.33 15.77 -0.86
N LEU A 58 5.60 15.65 -0.50
CA LEU A 58 6.06 14.84 0.63
C LEU A 58 5.41 15.33 1.94
N LEU A 59 5.44 16.64 2.17
CA LEU A 59 4.80 17.24 3.35
C LEU A 59 3.28 17.10 3.29
N ALA A 60 2.66 17.22 2.11
CA ALA A 60 1.23 17.02 1.94
C ALA A 60 0.83 15.57 2.25
N HIS A 61 1.58 14.58 1.77
CA HIS A 61 1.38 13.17 2.10
C HIS A 61 1.48 12.93 3.61
N ALA A 62 2.54 13.45 4.22
CA ALA A 62 2.70 13.40 5.67
C ALA A 62 1.52 14.06 6.39
N ALA A 63 1.02 15.21 5.94
CA ALA A 63 -0.07 15.93 6.59
C ALA A 63 -1.44 15.21 6.51
N ILE A 64 -1.62 14.18 5.67
CA ILE A 64 -2.89 13.44 5.57
C ILE A 64 -3.34 12.90 6.93
N GLY A 65 -2.42 12.32 7.72
CA GLY A 65 -2.76 11.75 9.04
C GLY A 65 -3.22 12.80 10.06
N GLN A 66 -2.74 14.05 9.95
CA GLN A 66 -3.21 15.17 10.79
C GLN A 66 -4.66 15.55 10.47
N LEU A 67 -5.07 15.40 9.20
CA LEU A 67 -6.42 15.73 8.75
C LEU A 67 -7.46 14.65 9.11
N PHE A 68 -7.02 13.39 9.24
CA PHE A 68 -7.87 12.24 9.55
C PHE A 68 -7.43 11.57 10.86
N PRO A 69 -7.94 12.01 12.03
CA PRO A 69 -7.47 11.49 13.33
C PRO A 69 -7.66 9.98 13.55
N SER A 70 -8.55 9.33 12.81
CA SER A 70 -8.74 7.87 12.86
C SER A 70 -7.75 7.08 12.00
N LEU A 71 -6.94 7.78 11.20
CA LEU A 71 -5.96 7.18 10.29
C LEU A 71 -4.63 6.97 11.04
N PRO A 72 -4.27 5.74 11.43
CA PRO A 72 -2.98 5.46 12.04
C PRO A 72 -1.86 5.81 11.07
N VAL A 73 -0.77 6.35 11.60
CA VAL A 73 0.44 6.69 10.84
C VAL A 73 1.58 5.79 11.30
N VAL A 74 2.28 5.18 10.35
CA VAL A 74 3.50 4.40 10.59
C VAL A 74 4.63 5.01 9.76
N MET A 75 5.74 5.32 10.40
CA MET A 75 6.92 5.90 9.77
C MET A 75 8.05 4.89 9.77
N THR A 76 8.84 4.87 8.71
CA THR A 76 10.06 4.05 8.63
C THR A 76 11.20 4.81 7.96
N THR A 77 12.42 4.46 8.32
CA THR A 77 13.65 4.99 7.70
C THR A 77 14.62 3.87 7.36
N SER A 78 15.39 4.06 6.29
CA SER A 78 16.50 3.20 5.89
C SER A 78 17.83 3.88 6.19
N ALA A 79 18.66 3.26 7.03
CA ALA A 79 20.02 3.68 7.37
C ALA A 79 20.13 5.19 7.71
N GLN A 80 19.24 5.70 8.57
CA GLN A 80 19.12 7.15 8.81
C GLN A 80 20.36 7.83 9.41
N THR A 81 21.23 7.06 10.07
CA THR A 81 22.52 7.56 10.60
C THR A 81 23.59 7.69 9.51
N GLY A 82 23.31 7.20 8.31
CA GLY A 82 24.17 7.29 7.13
C GLY A 82 23.76 8.41 6.17
N PRO A 83 24.19 8.32 4.89
CA PRO A 83 23.93 9.35 3.87
C PRO A 83 22.44 9.61 3.60
N ASN A 84 21.56 8.64 3.90
CA ASN A 84 20.12 8.79 3.73
C ASN A 84 19.53 9.86 4.67
N GLY A 85 20.16 10.07 5.84
CA GLY A 85 19.73 11.06 6.82
C GLY A 85 18.40 10.73 7.52
N PRO A 86 17.91 11.56 8.44
CA PRO A 86 16.62 11.35 9.10
C PRO A 86 15.44 11.74 8.19
N LEU A 87 14.21 11.46 8.64
CA LEU A 87 13.03 12.13 8.11
C LEU A 87 13.12 13.66 8.36
N PRO A 88 12.49 14.49 7.52
CA PRO A 88 12.36 15.92 7.75
C PRO A 88 11.81 16.22 9.14
N LYS A 89 12.35 17.25 9.80
CA LYS A 89 11.92 17.65 11.14
C LYS A 89 10.42 17.94 11.18
N GLU A 90 9.90 18.55 10.14
CA GLU A 90 8.48 18.88 9.99
C GLU A 90 7.59 17.64 10.06
N VAL A 91 8.03 16.50 9.50
CA VAL A 91 7.29 15.23 9.55
C VAL A 91 7.36 14.61 10.95
N LEU A 92 8.53 14.64 11.59
CA LEU A 92 8.70 14.14 12.96
C LEU A 92 7.90 14.95 13.98
N ASP A 93 7.83 16.26 13.81
CA ASP A 93 7.07 17.16 14.68
C ASP A 93 5.54 16.98 14.52
N MET A 94 5.06 16.53 13.34
CA MET A 94 3.64 16.16 13.16
C MET A 94 3.30 14.91 13.99
N TYR A 95 4.21 13.95 14.08
CA TYR A 95 3.92 12.62 14.63
C TYR A 95 4.90 12.20 15.74
N PRO A 96 4.96 12.93 16.87
CA PRO A 96 5.91 12.64 17.94
C PRO A 96 5.72 11.27 18.60
N ASP A 97 4.49 10.75 18.57
CA ASP A 97 4.10 9.50 19.24
C ASP A 97 3.86 8.34 18.26
N ALA A 98 3.96 8.58 16.95
CA ALA A 98 3.73 7.52 15.96
C ALA A 98 4.93 6.56 15.90
N PRO A 99 4.70 5.26 15.60
CA PRO A 99 5.79 4.31 15.40
C PRO A 99 6.77 4.80 14.32
N LEU A 100 8.04 4.98 14.69
CA LEU A 100 9.15 5.28 13.80
C LEU A 100 10.14 4.12 13.80
N ILE A 101 10.04 3.26 12.79
CA ILE A 101 10.88 2.07 12.66
C ILE A 101 12.18 2.44 11.94
N GLN A 102 13.32 2.18 12.57
CA GLN A 102 14.63 2.53 12.02
C GLN A 102 15.34 1.27 11.51
N ARG A 103 15.34 1.07 10.19
CA ARG A 103 15.97 -0.10 9.56
C ARG A 103 17.42 0.20 9.28
N GLN A 104 18.32 -0.71 9.66
CA GLN A 104 19.78 -0.52 9.56
C GLN A 104 20.45 -1.42 8.52
N GLY A 105 19.66 -2.15 7.72
CA GLY A 105 20.19 -2.94 6.61
C GLY A 105 19.14 -3.45 5.63
N GLU A 106 17.91 -3.66 6.09
CA GLU A 106 16.80 -4.09 5.24
C GLU A 106 16.45 -2.97 4.25
N VAL A 107 16.34 -3.34 2.96
CA VAL A 107 15.95 -2.41 1.90
C VAL A 107 14.44 -2.40 1.74
N ASP A 108 13.82 -3.58 1.70
CA ASP A 108 12.37 -3.73 1.83
C ASP A 108 11.96 -3.50 3.29
N ALA A 109 10.99 -2.61 3.52
CA ALA A 109 10.47 -2.37 4.86
C ALA A 109 9.75 -3.61 5.41
N TRP A 110 9.15 -4.41 4.53
CA TRP A 110 8.42 -5.62 4.91
C TRP A 110 9.32 -6.73 5.44
N ASP A 111 10.62 -6.75 5.14
CA ASP A 111 11.57 -7.70 5.71
C ASP A 111 11.83 -7.44 7.20
N ASN A 112 11.59 -6.21 7.68
CA ASN A 112 11.75 -5.84 9.07
C ASN A 112 10.54 -6.26 9.92
N GLU A 113 10.79 -7.02 10.99
CA GLU A 113 9.72 -7.57 11.84
C GLU A 113 8.94 -6.50 12.60
N GLU A 114 9.63 -5.46 13.08
CA GLU A 114 9.00 -4.36 13.81
C GLU A 114 8.04 -3.59 12.92
N PHE A 115 8.44 -3.32 11.66
CA PHE A 115 7.56 -2.68 10.67
C PHE A 115 6.32 -3.53 10.39
N ARG A 116 6.48 -4.84 10.10
CA ARG A 116 5.32 -5.73 9.89
C ARG A 116 4.39 -5.76 11.09
N ASN A 117 4.93 -5.77 12.30
CA ASN A 117 4.14 -5.81 13.52
C ASN A 117 3.41 -4.48 13.75
N ALA A 118 4.05 -3.34 13.46
CA ALA A 118 3.41 -2.03 13.52
C ALA A 118 2.24 -1.92 12.54
N ILE A 119 2.42 -2.36 11.29
CA ILE A 119 1.35 -2.38 10.29
C ILE A 119 0.21 -3.30 10.73
N LYS A 120 0.50 -4.53 11.16
CA LYS A 120 -0.53 -5.48 11.63
C LYS A 120 -1.27 -4.96 12.87
N ALA A 121 -0.58 -4.27 13.78
CA ALA A 121 -1.19 -3.70 14.98
C ALA A 121 -2.22 -2.61 14.66
N THR A 122 -2.16 -1.97 13.48
CA THR A 122 -3.18 -1.01 13.04
C THR A 122 -4.54 -1.69 12.75
N ASN A 123 -4.53 -3.00 12.46
CA ASN A 123 -5.70 -3.77 12.04
C ASN A 123 -6.44 -3.13 10.84
N LYS A 124 -5.69 -2.54 9.91
CA LYS A 124 -6.18 -1.92 8.68
C LYS A 124 -5.85 -2.79 7.48
N THR A 125 -6.72 -2.82 6.49
CA THR A 125 -6.49 -3.61 5.26
C THR A 125 -6.01 -2.75 4.10
N GLN A 126 -6.30 -1.44 4.11
CA GLN A 126 -5.84 -0.50 3.08
C GLN A 126 -4.56 0.21 3.52
N VAL A 127 -3.59 0.34 2.62
CA VAL A 127 -2.32 1.02 2.89
C VAL A 127 -2.19 2.20 1.94
N ILE A 128 -2.04 3.41 2.50
CA ILE A 128 -1.75 4.64 1.76
C ILE A 128 -0.26 4.89 1.94
N ILE A 129 0.53 4.65 0.92
CA ILE A 129 2.00 4.73 1.01
C ILE A 129 2.58 5.85 0.16
N GLY A 130 3.58 6.53 0.70
CA GLY A 130 4.43 7.47 0.00
C GLY A 130 5.87 7.25 0.44
N GLY A 131 6.78 7.07 -0.52
CA GLY A 131 8.17 6.77 -0.20
C GLY A 131 9.19 7.00 -1.32
N ILE A 132 10.47 6.88 -0.96
CA ILE A 132 11.64 7.07 -1.83
C ILE A 132 12.62 5.91 -1.64
N THR A 133 13.19 5.30 -2.69
CA THR A 133 12.85 5.48 -4.11
C THR A 133 11.70 4.58 -4.53
N THR A 134 10.96 5.02 -5.55
CA THR A 134 9.77 4.30 -6.05
C THR A 134 10.09 2.88 -6.52
N ASP A 135 11.22 2.69 -7.20
CA ASP A 135 11.65 1.44 -7.84
C ASP A 135 12.24 0.40 -6.88
N VAL A 136 12.55 0.81 -5.64
CA VAL A 136 13.16 -0.07 -4.64
C VAL A 136 12.33 -0.06 -3.36
N CYS A 137 12.39 1.00 -2.58
CA CYS A 137 11.85 1.00 -1.22
C CYS A 137 10.32 0.97 -1.24
N THR A 138 9.69 1.64 -2.21
CA THR A 138 8.23 1.64 -2.37
C THR A 138 7.71 0.42 -3.14
N PHE A 139 8.43 -0.06 -4.15
CA PHE A 139 7.98 -1.18 -4.99
C PHE A 139 8.15 -2.54 -4.32
N LEU A 140 9.21 -2.74 -3.53
CA LEU A 140 9.54 -4.04 -2.96
C LEU A 140 8.60 -4.48 -1.84
N GLU A 141 7.68 -3.63 -1.39
CA GLU A 141 6.70 -3.98 -0.37
C GLU A 141 5.80 -5.12 -0.88
N LYS A 142 6.13 -6.34 -0.43
CA LYS A 142 5.39 -7.55 -0.77
C LYS A 142 3.93 -7.35 -0.38
N GLU A 143 2.99 -7.60 -1.29
CA GLU A 143 1.56 -7.45 -1.03
C GLU A 143 1.20 -7.97 0.36
N PRO A 144 0.45 -7.22 1.20
CA PRO A 144 -0.23 -7.83 2.33
C PRO A 144 -1.03 -8.98 1.76
N ALA A 145 -0.79 -10.19 2.28
CA ALA A 145 -1.27 -11.44 1.68
C ALA A 145 -2.71 -11.28 1.15
N PRO A 146 -2.99 -11.67 -0.11
CA PRO A 146 -4.32 -11.53 -0.67
C PRO A 146 -5.32 -12.19 0.28
N SER A 147 -6.49 -11.57 0.45
CA SER A 147 -7.62 -12.18 1.16
C SER A 147 -7.75 -13.64 0.71
N PRO A 148 -8.02 -14.59 1.63
CA PRO A 148 -8.03 -16.01 1.29
C PRO A 148 -8.89 -16.24 0.04
N SER A 149 -8.26 -16.79 -1.00
CA SER A 149 -8.98 -17.17 -2.20
C SER A 149 -10.11 -18.13 -1.82
N PRO A 150 -11.29 -18.02 -2.47
CA PRO A 150 -12.38 -18.93 -2.21
C PRO A 150 -11.89 -20.38 -2.39
N PRO A 151 -12.32 -21.31 -1.53
CA PRO A 151 -11.80 -22.67 -1.54
C PRO A 151 -11.98 -23.30 -2.93
N PRO A 152 -10.98 -24.07 -3.41
CA PRO A 152 -11.09 -24.78 -4.69
C PRO A 152 -12.33 -25.68 -4.63
N PHE A 153 -13.16 -25.59 -5.68
CA PHE A 153 -14.40 -26.34 -5.79
C PHE A 153 -14.11 -27.84 -5.60
N GLN A 154 -14.44 -28.37 -4.41
CA GLN A 154 -14.40 -29.79 -4.18
C GLN A 154 -15.56 -30.40 -4.96
N SER A 155 -15.24 -31.10 -6.05
CA SER A 155 -16.21 -31.92 -6.75
C SER A 155 -16.70 -33.01 -5.79
N SER A 156 -17.94 -32.87 -5.31
CA SER A 156 -18.65 -33.99 -4.73
C SER A 156 -18.83 -35.03 -5.84
N LYS A 157 -18.18 -36.19 -5.67
CA LYS A 157 -18.35 -37.37 -6.52
C LYS A 157 -19.81 -37.80 -6.62
#